data_AF-A0A259MD92-F1
#
_entry.id   AF-A0A259MD92-F1
#
_cell.length_a   1.000
_cell.length_b   1.000
_cell.length_c   1.000
_cell.angle_alpha   90.00
_cell.angle_beta   90.00
_cell.angle_gamma   90.00
#
_symmetry.space_group_name_H-M   'P 1'
#
loop_
_entity.id
_entity.type
_entity.pdbx_description
1 polymer ?
#
loop_
_entity_poly.entity_id
_entity_poly.type
_entity_poly.pdbx_seq_one_letter_code
_entity_poly.pdbx_strand_id
1 'polypeptide(L)'
;MTDLWCFGPATEAEFEPLLVLRTEVMREHLERVGRYTPERSRRTFRGHFDEPGTRLILQNGVRIGCVGLRRSDQEIRIDSFYLDRRLHGSGLGTTILKALLAEADAACLPVRLEVLKGSKADRLYLRHGFVKLREDEIEGFYERPTPSRAIAALMPRGAGHQFVFYGDACSGVAGAPHERTFASINASVRCLAPSPEFILFLGDEIAGYTADAEALRGQWRHWLDAEMAWLDRRATPMWHTTSNHATYDTMSEDVFREVHDHLPRNGPPGQEGLSYWVRRGDLLMVFVHTLWTGLGGEGHVETDWLRDVLQQHADARHKIVAGHHPVHPVNGFAGAYQRDVGPEHATAFWNVLSENGVLAYLCGHILAFDVQVHRGVLQICTAGAGTAHRMPEGIEYLHAVQAALDEQGLRYQVFDADGRIRERLSWPLAAPPVGQWRALGEAGISNGRIAALHFTGHAAPTGTSTAQTFLSAFRPGVRAPLWIGLRGYEQRLTVILEPEPGRSPHYWLGPAVTADAPFDIQLLVHPGMGPGGLLYRLAADAPWSSLSSASAWGAERLDWPGRFSVAHGPEGPRDRAFLGRDLAVSATIVDG
;
A
#
# COMPACT_ATOMS: atom_id res chain seq x y z
N MET A 1 6.14 25.57 25.33
CA MET A 1 7.38 24.97 25.87
C MET A 1 6.99 23.61 26.43
N THR A 2 7.30 22.54 25.72
CA THR A 2 7.00 21.16 26.15
C THR A 2 8.00 20.76 27.22
N ASP A 3 7.53 20.60 28.45
CA ASP A 3 8.35 20.06 29.54
C ASP A 3 8.89 18.68 29.16
N LEU A 4 10.21 18.55 29.10
CA LEU A 4 10.90 17.30 28.79
C LEU A 4 10.74 16.31 29.96
N TRP A 5 10.21 15.12 29.66
CA TRP A 5 10.13 14.00 30.59
C TRP A 5 11.05 12.85 30.14
N CYS A 6 11.49 12.01 31.08
CA CYS A 6 12.31 10.83 30.80
C CYS A 6 12.08 9.71 31.84
N PHE A 7 12.60 8.51 31.56
CA PHE A 7 12.65 7.41 32.52
C PHE A 7 13.93 7.43 33.34
N GLY A 8 13.83 7.08 34.62
CA GLY A 8 14.98 6.87 35.53
C GLY A 8 14.92 5.52 36.24
N PRO A 9 16.05 5.04 36.81
CA PRO A 9 16.07 3.83 37.61
C PRO A 9 15.32 4.05 38.94
N ALA A 10 14.60 3.04 39.41
CA ALA A 10 14.06 3.03 40.77
C ALA A 10 15.02 2.31 41.71
N THR A 11 15.31 2.91 42.87
CA THR A 11 16.12 2.34 43.95
C THR A 11 15.29 2.20 45.21
N GLU A 12 15.77 1.48 46.22
CA GLU A 12 15.03 1.28 47.48
C GLU A 12 14.60 2.60 48.15
N ALA A 13 15.33 3.70 47.93
CA ALA A 13 14.96 5.03 48.43
C ALA A 13 13.64 5.56 47.85
N GLU A 14 13.23 5.09 46.66
CA GLU A 14 11.98 5.49 46.02
C GLU A 14 10.77 4.67 46.45
N PHE A 15 10.94 3.59 47.21
CA PHE A 15 9.81 2.76 47.59
C PHE A 15 8.75 3.53 48.40
N GLU A 16 9.14 4.17 49.50
CA GLU A 16 8.18 4.88 50.36
C GLU A 16 7.49 6.04 49.64
N PRO A 17 8.20 6.92 48.91
CA PRO A 17 7.53 7.98 48.15
C PRO A 17 6.58 7.47 47.07
N LEU A 18 6.92 6.37 46.39
CA LEU A 18 6.03 5.78 45.38
C LEU A 18 4.84 5.06 46.01
N LEU A 19 5.00 4.48 47.20
CA LEU A 19 3.88 3.89 47.94
C LEU A 19 2.86 4.95 48.35
N VAL A 20 3.33 6.14 48.77
CA VAL A 20 2.47 7.30 49.04
C VAL A 20 1.72 7.69 47.78
N LEU A 21 2.43 7.89 46.66
CA LEU A 21 1.82 8.23 45.37
C LEU A 21 0.78 7.19 44.93
N ARG A 22 1.13 5.89 44.97
CA ARG A 22 0.19 4.81 44.66
C ARG A 22 -1.05 4.87 45.54
N THR A 23 -0.88 5.12 46.83
CA THR A 23 -2.01 5.20 47.77
C THR A 23 -2.92 6.37 47.40
N GLU A 24 -2.36 7.53 47.05
CA GLU A 24 -3.13 8.68 46.57
C GLU A 24 -3.86 8.35 45.26
N VAL A 25 -3.21 7.71 44.29
CA VAL A 25 -3.81 7.40 42.99
C VAL A 25 -4.86 6.28 43.09
N MET A 26 -4.58 5.22 43.84
CA MET A 26 -5.33 3.96 43.78
C MET A 26 -6.35 3.76 44.90
N ARG A 27 -6.30 4.53 46.01
CA ARG A 27 -7.18 4.28 47.17
C ARG A 27 -8.65 4.20 46.79
N GLU A 28 -9.19 5.21 46.11
CA GLU A 28 -10.60 5.26 45.69
C GLU A 28 -10.97 4.05 44.81
N HIS A 29 -10.08 3.68 43.89
CA HIS A 29 -10.29 2.55 43.00
C HIS A 29 -10.29 1.20 43.75
N LEU A 30 -9.39 1.03 44.72
CA LEU A 30 -9.25 -0.18 45.54
C LEU A 30 -10.38 -0.31 46.57
N GLU A 31 -10.84 0.80 47.16
CA GLU A 31 -11.99 0.83 48.09
C GLU A 31 -13.26 0.41 47.37
N ARG A 32 -13.48 0.90 46.14
CA ARG A 32 -14.64 0.54 45.32
C ARG A 32 -14.78 -0.94 45.03
N VAL A 33 -13.67 -1.66 44.88
CA VAL A 33 -13.67 -3.12 44.66
C VAL A 33 -13.47 -3.92 45.96
N GLY A 34 -13.49 -3.26 47.13
CA GLY A 34 -13.35 -3.91 48.45
C GLY A 34 -11.96 -4.50 48.70
N ARG A 35 -10.91 -3.94 48.09
CA ARG A 35 -9.53 -4.47 48.13
C ARG A 35 -8.53 -3.59 48.89
N TYR A 36 -8.97 -2.47 49.46
CA TYR A 36 -8.07 -1.55 50.18
C TYR A 36 -7.91 -1.90 51.67
N THR A 37 -6.67 -2.22 52.07
CA THR A 37 -6.15 -1.98 53.43
C THR A 37 -4.72 -1.44 53.30
N PRO A 38 -4.23 -0.60 54.24
CA PRO A 38 -2.85 -0.09 54.18
C PRO A 38 -1.80 -1.21 54.06
N GLU A 39 -1.96 -2.30 54.82
CA GLU A 39 -1.04 -3.43 54.86
C GLU A 39 -1.03 -4.20 53.54
N ARG A 40 -2.19 -4.40 52.93
CA ARG A 40 -2.31 -5.06 51.63
C ARG A 40 -1.76 -4.18 50.51
N SER A 41 -2.11 -2.90 50.51
CA SER A 41 -1.63 -1.89 49.56
C SER A 41 -0.10 -1.89 49.50
N ARG A 42 0.53 -1.85 50.68
CA ARG A 42 1.99 -1.92 50.84
C ARG A 42 2.57 -3.24 50.36
N ARG A 43 1.99 -4.38 50.77
CA ARG A 43 2.48 -5.71 50.40
C ARG A 43 2.41 -5.94 48.88
N THR A 44 1.30 -5.59 48.25
CA THR A 44 1.14 -5.70 46.79
C THR A 44 2.13 -4.82 46.06
N PHE A 45 2.26 -3.55 46.47
CA PHE A 45 3.20 -2.65 45.82
C PHE A 45 4.66 -3.08 46.03
N ARG A 46 5.01 -3.60 47.21
CA ARG A 46 6.32 -4.19 47.47
C ARG A 46 6.64 -5.32 46.50
N GLY A 47 5.70 -6.25 46.29
CA GLY A 47 5.86 -7.32 45.31
C GLY A 47 6.12 -6.80 43.89
N HIS A 48 5.37 -5.79 43.44
CA HIS A 48 5.61 -5.17 42.12
C HIS A 48 6.94 -4.40 42.10
N PHE A 49 7.31 -3.71 43.18
CA PHE A 49 8.50 -2.89 43.23
C PHE A 49 9.79 -3.73 43.17
N ASP A 50 9.80 -4.87 43.86
CA ASP A 50 10.93 -5.80 43.92
C ASP A 50 11.09 -6.60 42.60
N GLU A 51 10.03 -6.72 41.80
CA GLU A 51 10.14 -7.29 40.45
C GLU A 51 10.97 -6.37 39.53
N PRO A 52 11.87 -6.90 38.69
CA PRO A 52 12.62 -6.08 37.75
C PRO A 52 11.73 -5.28 36.80
N GLY A 53 12.21 -4.12 36.34
CA GLY A 53 11.51 -3.31 35.33
C GLY A 53 10.70 -2.13 35.88
N THR A 54 10.77 -1.85 37.19
CA THR A 54 10.24 -0.60 37.75
C THR A 54 11.08 0.59 37.28
N ARG A 55 10.43 1.58 36.67
CA ARG A 55 11.05 2.82 36.18
C ARG A 55 10.39 4.03 36.83
N LEU A 56 11.20 5.01 37.20
CA LEU A 56 10.72 6.33 37.59
C LEU A 56 10.32 7.12 36.35
N ILE A 57 9.30 7.97 36.49
CA ILE A 57 8.93 8.96 35.50
C ILE A 57 9.38 10.30 36.05
N LEU A 58 10.33 10.94 35.36
CA LEU A 58 10.95 12.19 35.76
C LEU A 58 10.55 13.30 34.79
N GLN A 59 10.22 14.47 35.32
CA GLN A 59 10.00 15.69 34.54
C GLN A 59 10.91 16.78 35.11
N ASN A 60 11.78 17.36 34.28
CA ASN A 60 12.80 18.31 34.72
C ASN A 60 13.63 17.79 35.92
N GLY A 61 13.93 16.48 35.94
CA GLY A 61 14.67 15.80 37.02
C GLY A 61 13.85 15.49 38.28
N VAL A 62 12.59 15.89 38.35
CA VAL A 62 11.69 15.64 39.49
C VAL A 62 10.82 14.43 39.23
N ARG A 63 10.72 13.52 40.21
CA ARG A 63 9.82 12.36 40.15
C ARG A 63 8.36 12.80 40.15
N ILE A 64 7.66 12.46 39.09
CA ILE A 64 6.23 12.71 38.90
C ILE A 64 5.41 11.42 38.84
N GLY A 65 6.07 10.26 38.82
CA GLY A 65 5.39 8.97 38.73
C GLY A 65 6.33 7.76 38.66
N CYS A 66 5.73 6.61 38.40
CA CYS A 66 6.43 5.37 38.05
C CYS A 66 5.63 4.52 37.07
N VAL A 67 6.31 3.55 36.47
CA VAL A 67 5.70 2.46 35.72
C VAL A 67 6.49 1.18 35.93
N GLY A 68 5.80 0.05 36.08
CA GLY A 68 6.39 -1.28 36.01
C GLY A 68 6.29 -1.80 34.58
N LEU A 69 7.42 -2.00 33.90
CA LEU A 69 7.49 -2.63 32.59
C LEU A 69 8.20 -3.98 32.72
N ARG A 70 7.42 -5.05 32.87
CA ARG A 70 7.93 -6.40 33.13
C ARG A 70 8.13 -7.13 31.83
N ARG A 71 9.36 -7.48 31.51
CA ARG A 71 9.70 -8.19 30.28
C ARG A 71 9.92 -9.67 30.56
N SER A 72 9.25 -10.52 29.78
CA SER A 72 9.51 -11.95 29.68
C SER A 72 9.80 -12.32 28.21
N ASP A 73 10.02 -13.60 27.93
CA ASP A 73 10.18 -14.10 26.57
C ASP A 73 8.85 -14.21 25.79
N GLN A 74 7.70 -14.09 26.48
CA GLN A 74 6.37 -14.31 25.89
C GLN A 74 5.52 -13.04 25.84
N GLU A 75 5.76 -12.08 26.72
CA GLU A 75 4.98 -10.86 26.83
C GLU A 75 5.74 -9.74 27.55
N ILE A 76 5.24 -8.52 27.38
CA ILE A 76 5.55 -7.38 28.24
C ILE A 76 4.31 -7.06 29.08
N ARG A 77 4.44 -7.05 30.40
CA ARG A 77 3.36 -6.64 31.31
C ARG A 77 3.59 -5.21 31.77
N ILE A 78 2.57 -4.36 31.63
CA ILE A 78 2.53 -3.04 32.25
C ILE A 78 1.75 -3.13 33.54
N ASP A 79 2.39 -2.79 34.65
CA ASP A 79 1.77 -2.59 35.95
C ASP A 79 2.22 -1.28 36.59
N SER A 80 1.67 -0.96 37.75
CA SER A 80 2.14 0.13 38.60
C SER A 80 2.33 1.48 37.88
N PHE A 81 1.51 1.74 36.86
CA PHE A 81 1.58 2.95 36.06
C PHE A 81 0.82 4.08 36.77
N TYR A 82 1.58 4.87 37.54
CA TYR A 82 1.06 5.91 38.41
C TYR A 82 1.70 7.25 38.06
N LEU A 83 0.87 8.27 37.90
CA LEU A 83 1.29 9.66 37.78
C LEU A 83 0.68 10.47 38.92
N ASP A 84 1.34 11.55 39.30
CA ASP A 84 0.77 12.55 40.21
C ASP A 84 -0.61 12.99 39.69
N ARG A 85 -1.61 13.05 40.59
CA ARG A 85 -2.99 13.41 40.25
C ARG A 85 -3.09 14.76 39.52
N ARG A 86 -2.18 15.70 39.80
CA ARG A 86 -2.12 17.02 39.14
C ARG A 86 -1.84 16.94 37.64
N LEU A 87 -1.25 15.83 37.19
CA LEU A 87 -0.91 15.58 35.79
C LEU A 87 -1.97 14.74 35.07
N HIS A 88 -3.02 14.29 35.76
CA HIS A 88 -4.11 13.57 35.12
C HIS A 88 -4.87 14.48 34.15
N GLY A 89 -5.24 13.96 32.99
CA GLY A 89 -5.92 14.74 31.94
C GLY A 89 -5.02 15.67 31.13
N SER A 90 -3.73 15.78 31.45
CA SER A 90 -2.76 16.62 30.71
C SER A 90 -2.28 16.02 29.37
N GLY A 91 -2.60 14.76 29.10
CA GLY A 91 -2.06 14.01 27.96
C GLY A 91 -0.71 13.33 28.22
N LEU A 92 0.00 13.65 29.31
CA LEU A 92 1.32 13.08 29.61
C LEU A 92 1.32 11.54 29.73
N GLY A 93 0.29 10.97 30.36
CA GLY A 93 0.14 9.51 30.46
C GLY A 93 0.01 8.81 29.10
N THR A 94 -0.62 9.48 28.12
CA THR A 94 -0.68 9.00 26.73
C THR A 94 0.71 9.00 26.10
N THR A 95 1.47 10.09 26.27
CA THR A 95 2.82 10.22 25.70
C THR A 95 3.76 9.15 26.27
N ILE A 96 3.69 8.89 27.57
CA ILE A 96 4.47 7.85 28.24
C ILE A 96 4.06 6.46 27.77
N LEU A 97 2.76 6.17 27.70
CA LEU A 97 2.27 4.87 27.21
C LEU A 97 2.73 4.59 25.79
N LYS A 98 2.67 5.58 24.88
CA LYS A 98 3.18 5.43 23.50
C LYS A 98 4.66 5.04 23.47
N ALA A 99 5.49 5.65 24.32
CA ALA A 99 6.90 5.30 24.41
C ALA A 99 7.12 3.85 24.88
N LEU A 100 6.37 3.41 25.90
CA LEU A 100 6.42 2.02 26.39
C LEU A 100 5.96 1.01 25.33
N LEU A 101 4.91 1.35 24.58
CA LEU A 101 4.42 0.51 23.49
C LEU A 101 5.42 0.41 22.34
N ALA A 102 6.13 1.50 22.01
CA ALA A 102 7.19 1.46 21.00
C ALA A 102 8.34 0.52 21.41
N GLU A 103 8.72 0.49 22.69
CA GLU A 103 9.69 -0.50 23.21
C GLU A 103 9.17 -1.93 23.07
N ALA A 104 7.88 -2.16 23.30
CA ALA A 104 7.27 -3.47 23.17
C ALA A 104 7.14 -3.92 21.71
N ASP A 105 6.80 -2.99 20.81
CA ASP A 105 6.74 -3.22 19.37
C ASP A 105 8.12 -3.62 18.82
N ALA A 106 9.18 -2.92 19.24
CA ALA A 106 10.55 -3.27 18.89
C ALA A 106 10.96 -4.66 19.40
N ALA A 107 10.35 -5.14 20.49
CA ALA A 107 10.56 -6.48 21.03
C ALA A 107 9.69 -7.56 20.38
N CYS A 108 8.71 -7.20 19.54
CA CYS A 108 7.72 -8.13 18.99
C CYS A 108 7.06 -8.98 20.09
N LEU A 109 6.65 -8.35 21.19
CA LEU A 109 5.93 -9.02 22.28
C LEU A 109 4.55 -8.38 22.48
N PRO A 110 3.51 -9.19 22.80
CA PRO A 110 2.22 -8.64 23.19
C PRO A 110 2.37 -7.88 24.50
N VAL A 111 1.57 -6.84 24.69
CA VAL A 111 1.55 -6.06 25.93
C VAL A 111 0.31 -6.40 26.73
N ARG A 112 0.46 -6.82 27.99
CA ARG A 112 -0.65 -7.15 28.88
C ARG A 112 -0.73 -6.22 30.07
N LEU A 113 -1.95 -5.97 30.53
CA LEU A 113 -2.19 -5.20 31.74
C LEU A 113 -3.55 -5.53 32.38
N GLU A 114 -3.66 -5.16 33.65
CA GLU A 114 -4.86 -5.31 34.47
C GLU A 114 -5.40 -3.93 34.84
N VAL A 115 -6.72 -3.76 34.77
CA VAL A 115 -7.40 -2.51 35.12
C VAL A 115 -8.56 -2.79 36.05
N LEU A 116 -8.53 -2.22 37.25
CA LEU A 116 -9.62 -2.34 38.21
C LEU A 116 -10.97 -1.93 37.61
N LYS A 117 -12.00 -2.72 37.89
CA LYS A 117 -13.36 -2.56 37.37
C LYS A 117 -13.88 -1.14 37.58
N GLY A 118 -14.37 -0.54 36.51
CA GLY A 118 -14.88 0.85 36.47
C GLY A 118 -13.81 1.94 36.50
N SER A 119 -12.52 1.62 36.49
CA SER A 119 -11.47 2.65 36.37
C SER A 119 -11.54 3.33 35.00
N LYS A 120 -11.46 4.66 34.96
CA LYS A 120 -11.44 5.45 33.71
C LYS A 120 -10.21 5.20 32.84
N ALA A 121 -9.21 4.50 33.37
CA ALA A 121 -8.01 4.12 32.63
C ALA A 121 -8.29 3.09 31.52
N ASP A 122 -9.41 2.35 31.60
CA ASP A 122 -9.84 1.43 30.55
C ASP A 122 -9.90 2.09 29.17
N ARG A 123 -10.47 3.30 29.09
CA ARG A 123 -10.58 4.09 27.86
C ARG A 123 -9.22 4.50 27.30
N LEU A 124 -8.21 4.72 28.15
CA LEU A 124 -6.85 5.01 27.73
C LEU A 124 -6.25 3.79 27.02
N TYR A 125 -6.39 2.60 27.59
CA TYR A 125 -5.77 1.41 26.98
C TYR A 125 -6.49 0.98 25.71
N LEU A 126 -7.84 1.00 25.70
CA LEU A 126 -8.62 0.64 24.52
C LEU A 126 -8.26 1.51 23.29
N ARG A 127 -8.11 2.83 23.47
CA ARG A 127 -7.68 3.72 22.36
C ARG A 127 -6.24 3.52 21.90
N HIS A 128 -5.43 2.77 22.64
CA HIS A 128 -4.05 2.47 22.29
C HIS A 128 -3.86 1.03 21.80
N GLY A 129 -4.93 0.40 21.31
CA GLY A 129 -4.88 -0.90 20.63
C GLY A 129 -4.94 -2.11 21.57
N PHE A 130 -5.25 -1.89 22.86
CA PHE A 130 -5.56 -3.00 23.75
C PHE A 130 -6.97 -3.51 23.52
N VAL A 131 -7.13 -4.82 23.53
CA VAL A 131 -8.42 -5.52 23.57
C VAL A 131 -8.64 -6.10 24.96
N LYS A 132 -9.88 -6.00 25.46
CA LYS A 132 -10.26 -6.65 26.72
C LYS A 132 -10.45 -8.15 26.46
N LEU A 133 -9.61 -8.98 27.07
CA LEU A 133 -9.67 -10.44 26.92
C LEU A 133 -10.76 -11.04 27.81
N ARG A 134 -10.83 -10.59 29.06
CA ARG A 134 -11.81 -11.03 30.06
C ARG A 134 -11.94 -9.96 31.15
N GLU A 135 -13.00 -10.05 31.95
CA GLU A 135 -13.21 -9.24 33.15
C GLU A 135 -13.81 -10.12 34.23
N ASP A 136 -13.35 -9.95 35.47
CA ASP A 136 -13.94 -10.59 36.65
C ASP A 136 -14.62 -9.56 37.58
N GLU A 137 -14.90 -9.94 38.83
CA GLU A 137 -15.54 -9.04 39.80
C GLU A 137 -14.67 -7.85 40.21
N ILE A 138 -13.35 -7.92 39.99
CA ILE A 138 -12.35 -7.00 40.52
C ILE A 138 -11.69 -6.20 39.39
N GLU A 139 -11.31 -6.85 38.29
CA GLU A 139 -10.51 -6.24 37.22
C GLU A 139 -10.76 -6.81 35.82
N GLY A 140 -10.48 -5.99 34.83
CA GLY A 140 -10.40 -6.37 33.43
C GLY A 140 -8.97 -6.68 33.02
N PHE A 141 -8.79 -7.72 32.22
CA PHE A 141 -7.52 -8.14 31.65
C PHE A 141 -7.46 -7.72 30.20
N TYR A 142 -6.42 -6.99 29.84
CA TYR A 142 -6.27 -6.40 28.52
C TYR A 142 -4.97 -6.87 27.88
N GLU A 143 -5.01 -7.08 26.57
CA GLU A 143 -3.85 -7.38 25.76
C GLU A 143 -3.83 -6.46 24.55
N ARG A 144 -2.69 -5.87 24.27
CA ARG A 144 -2.38 -5.36 22.95
C ARG A 144 -1.60 -6.45 22.22
N PRO A 145 -2.14 -7.02 21.14
CA PRO A 145 -1.50 -8.14 20.46
C PRO A 145 -0.13 -7.74 19.93
N THR A 146 0.74 -8.73 19.75
CA THR A 146 2.02 -8.56 19.07
C THR A 146 1.77 -7.94 17.70
N PRO A 147 2.59 -6.97 17.26
CA PRO A 147 2.66 -6.66 15.84
C PRO A 147 2.93 -7.96 15.06
N SER A 148 2.35 -8.13 13.88
CA SER A 148 2.70 -9.23 12.98
C SER A 148 4.23 -9.33 12.85
N ARG A 149 4.75 -10.55 12.63
CA ARG A 149 6.20 -10.79 12.46
C ARG A 149 6.81 -9.70 11.57
N ALA A 150 7.94 -9.13 12.00
CA ALA A 150 8.63 -8.06 11.26
C ALA A 150 8.67 -8.34 9.75
N ILE A 151 8.17 -7.40 8.96
CA ILE A 151 8.16 -7.46 7.50
C ILE A 151 9.51 -6.91 7.06
N ALA A 152 10.34 -7.76 6.44
CA ALA A 152 11.61 -7.30 5.90
C ALA A 152 11.35 -6.25 4.81
N ALA A 153 11.84 -5.03 5.01
CA ALA A 153 11.67 -3.96 4.03
C ALA A 153 12.62 -4.17 2.85
N LEU A 154 12.16 -3.89 1.63
CA LEU A 154 13.03 -3.85 0.46
C LEU A 154 13.99 -2.66 0.59
N MET A 155 15.29 -2.92 0.57
CA MET A 155 16.31 -1.87 0.57
C MET A 155 16.82 -1.61 -0.84
N PRO A 156 17.15 -0.34 -1.20
CA PRO A 156 17.81 -0.03 -2.46
C PRO A 156 19.14 -0.79 -2.60
N ARG A 157 19.48 -1.20 -3.82
CA ARG A 157 20.77 -1.81 -4.16
C ARG A 157 21.86 -0.74 -4.27
N GLY A 158 22.23 -0.15 -3.13
CA GLY A 158 23.19 0.95 -3.06
C GLY A 158 22.51 2.28 -2.69
N ALA A 159 22.90 3.37 -3.35
CA ALA A 159 22.24 4.66 -3.17
C ALA A 159 20.80 4.62 -3.73
N GLY A 160 19.86 5.21 -3.00
CA GLY A 160 18.46 5.15 -3.37
C GLY A 160 17.53 5.56 -2.23
N HIS A 161 16.26 5.22 -2.39
CA HIS A 161 15.20 5.50 -1.42
C HIS A 161 14.37 4.27 -1.13
N GLN A 162 13.93 4.10 0.12
CA GLN A 162 12.86 3.17 0.46
C GLN A 162 11.67 3.87 1.11
N PHE A 163 10.47 3.61 0.61
CA PHE A 163 9.26 4.34 1.01
C PHE A 163 8.03 3.45 0.94
N VAL A 164 6.94 3.93 1.53
CA VAL A 164 5.64 3.26 1.51
C VAL A 164 4.62 4.17 0.83
N PHE A 165 3.69 3.59 0.09
CA PHE A 165 2.55 4.31 -0.45
C PHE A 165 1.28 3.46 -0.43
N TYR A 166 0.17 4.12 -0.08
CA TYR A 166 -1.16 3.52 0.10
C TYR A 166 -2.19 4.65 0.25
N GLY A 167 -3.48 4.35 0.04
CA GLY A 167 -4.56 5.34 0.09
C GLY A 167 -5.92 4.70 0.36
N ASP A 168 -6.96 5.53 0.43
CA ASP A 168 -8.36 5.10 0.52
C ASP A 168 -8.72 4.44 1.86
N ALA A 169 -8.38 5.14 2.95
CA ALA A 169 -8.79 4.76 4.30
C ALA A 169 -10.23 5.17 4.61
N CYS A 170 -10.69 6.31 4.06
CA CYS A 170 -11.99 6.93 4.33
C CYS A 170 -12.32 7.00 5.83
N SER A 171 -11.32 7.29 6.68
CA SER A 171 -11.42 7.16 8.14
C SER A 171 -11.65 8.52 8.84
N GLY A 172 -10.96 8.84 9.95
CA GLY A 172 -11.13 10.14 10.62
C GLY A 172 -12.40 10.27 11.47
N VAL A 173 -13.24 9.24 11.58
CA VAL A 173 -14.44 9.26 12.44
C VAL A 173 -14.31 8.19 13.52
N ALA A 174 -14.18 8.64 14.79
CA ALA A 174 -13.99 7.74 15.93
C ALA A 174 -15.13 6.71 16.05
N GLY A 175 -14.75 5.44 16.18
CA GLY A 175 -15.65 4.28 16.29
C GLY A 175 -16.25 3.80 14.96
N ALA A 176 -15.99 4.49 13.84
CA ALA A 176 -16.48 4.08 12.54
C ALA A 176 -15.82 2.76 12.08
N PRO A 177 -16.46 1.98 11.20
CA PRO A 177 -15.90 0.71 10.72
C PRO A 177 -14.49 0.84 10.11
N HIS A 178 -14.23 1.93 9.39
CA HIS A 178 -12.97 2.17 8.69
C HIS A 178 -11.77 2.38 9.62
N GLU A 179 -12.00 2.89 10.85
CA GLU A 179 -10.95 3.09 11.84
C GLU A 179 -10.26 1.76 12.18
N ARG A 180 -11.02 0.66 12.27
CA ARG A 180 -10.47 -0.66 12.60
C ARG A 180 -9.65 -1.26 11.46
N THR A 181 -10.16 -1.18 10.23
CA THR A 181 -9.47 -1.72 9.04
C THR A 181 -8.23 -0.90 8.70
N PHE A 182 -8.30 0.43 8.84
CA PHE A 182 -7.12 1.29 8.70
C PHE A 182 -6.07 1.03 9.77
N ALA A 183 -6.49 0.83 11.03
CA ALA A 183 -5.59 0.43 12.10
C ALA A 183 -4.88 -0.91 11.81
N SER A 184 -5.54 -1.87 11.16
CA SER A 184 -4.89 -3.14 10.82
C SER A 184 -3.78 -3.00 9.77
N ILE A 185 -3.95 -2.13 8.77
CA ILE A 185 -2.88 -1.87 7.78
C ILE A 185 -1.76 -1.04 8.37
N ASN A 186 -2.07 -0.02 9.16
CA ASN A 186 -1.06 0.73 9.91
C ASN A 186 -0.24 -0.20 10.83
N ALA A 187 -0.84 -1.23 11.41
CA ALA A 187 -0.09 -2.24 12.19
C ALA A 187 0.94 -2.97 11.32
N SER A 188 0.59 -3.42 10.11
CA SER A 188 1.55 -4.02 9.17
C SER A 188 2.64 -3.04 8.72
N VAL A 189 2.29 -1.79 8.40
CA VAL A 189 3.28 -0.77 8.00
C VAL A 189 4.32 -0.54 9.11
N ARG A 190 3.89 -0.55 10.38
CA ARG A 190 4.78 -0.43 11.56
C ARG A 190 5.74 -1.61 11.72
N CYS A 191 5.41 -2.77 11.16
CA CYS A 191 6.26 -3.95 11.20
C CYS A 191 7.38 -3.93 10.17
N LEU A 192 7.44 -2.94 9.27
CA LEU A 192 8.53 -2.81 8.29
C LEU A 192 9.87 -2.54 8.99
N ALA A 193 10.85 -3.39 8.68
CA ALA A 193 12.20 -3.31 9.22
C ALA A 193 13.25 -3.24 8.10
N PRO A 194 14.02 -2.13 7.98
CA PRO A 194 13.85 -0.87 8.71
C PRO A 194 12.56 -0.11 8.32
N SER A 195 12.19 0.88 9.14
CA SER A 195 11.07 1.78 8.85
C SER A 195 11.30 2.59 7.55
N PRO A 196 10.23 2.98 6.84
CA PRO A 196 10.36 3.73 5.59
C PRO A 196 10.96 5.12 5.81
N GLU A 197 11.66 5.64 4.79
CA GLU A 197 12.22 7.00 4.82
C GLU A 197 11.12 8.07 4.72
N PHE A 198 10.04 7.76 4.02
CA PHE A 198 8.87 8.62 3.86
C PHE A 198 7.64 7.80 3.43
N ILE A 199 6.47 8.41 3.56
CA ILE A 199 5.19 7.82 3.17
C ILE A 199 4.50 8.72 2.13
N LEU A 200 3.91 8.12 1.10
CA LEU A 200 3.00 8.81 0.17
C LEU A 200 1.57 8.31 0.44
N PHE A 201 0.69 9.19 0.90
CA PHE A 201 -0.72 8.87 1.07
C PHE A 201 -1.50 9.33 -0.16
N LEU A 202 -2.14 8.40 -0.87
CA LEU A 202 -2.74 8.65 -2.20
C LEU A 202 -4.20 9.13 -2.13
N GLY A 203 -4.50 9.92 -1.09
CA GLY A 203 -5.80 10.53 -0.88
C GLY A 203 -6.80 9.62 -0.16
N ASP A 204 -7.99 10.18 0.08
CA ASP A 204 -9.09 9.55 0.82
C ASP A 204 -8.65 9.09 2.23
N GLU A 205 -7.92 9.97 2.94
CA GLU A 205 -7.53 9.79 4.34
C GLU A 205 -8.76 9.70 5.25
N ILE A 206 -9.67 10.66 5.10
CA ILE A 206 -10.82 10.90 5.96
C ILE A 206 -12.14 10.57 5.26
N ALA A 207 -13.22 10.43 6.03
CA ALA A 207 -14.55 10.16 5.50
C ALA A 207 -15.11 11.32 4.65
N GLY A 208 -14.70 12.56 4.91
CA GLY A 208 -15.05 13.71 4.10
C GLY A 208 -16.54 14.07 4.10
N TYR A 209 -16.98 14.69 3.00
CA TYR A 209 -18.37 14.99 2.65
C TYR A 209 -19.23 15.58 3.76
N THR A 210 -18.76 16.68 4.35
CA THR A 210 -19.52 17.51 5.29
C THR A 210 -19.57 18.96 4.80
N ALA A 211 -20.69 19.64 5.06
CA ALA A 211 -20.83 21.08 4.81
C ALA A 211 -20.24 21.93 5.95
N ASP A 212 -19.89 21.32 7.08
CA ASP A 212 -19.30 21.99 8.25
C ASP A 212 -17.78 21.84 8.24
N ALA A 213 -17.08 22.96 8.04
CA ALA A 213 -15.63 23.03 8.03
C ALA A 213 -15.01 22.61 9.38
N GLU A 214 -15.65 22.88 10.51
CA GLU A 214 -15.12 22.47 11.82
C GLU A 214 -15.28 20.96 12.03
N ALA A 215 -16.37 20.37 11.54
CA ALA A 215 -16.52 18.92 11.51
C ALA A 215 -15.44 18.28 10.63
N LEU A 216 -15.13 18.88 9.46
CA LEU A 216 -14.06 18.39 8.57
C LEU A 216 -12.68 18.48 9.25
N ARG A 217 -12.35 19.62 9.88
CA ARG A 217 -11.15 19.76 10.73
C ARG A 217 -11.12 18.73 11.86
N GLY A 218 -12.28 18.43 12.44
CA GLY A 218 -12.44 17.37 13.44
C GLY A 218 -12.00 15.99 12.91
N GLN A 219 -12.41 15.64 11.69
CA GLN A 219 -11.99 14.38 11.06
C GLN A 219 -10.47 14.34 10.84
N TRP A 220 -9.89 15.43 10.32
CA TRP A 220 -8.44 15.56 10.12
C TRP A 220 -7.66 15.44 11.43
N ARG A 221 -8.10 16.13 12.49
CA ARG A 221 -7.47 16.01 13.82
C ARG A 221 -7.51 14.58 14.33
N HIS A 222 -8.63 13.87 14.19
CA HIS A 222 -8.71 12.46 14.60
C HIS A 222 -7.75 11.59 13.78
N TRP A 223 -7.75 11.74 12.46
CA TRP A 223 -6.88 10.97 11.57
C TRP A 223 -5.39 11.22 11.86
N LEU A 224 -4.97 12.48 11.98
CA LEU A 224 -3.58 12.87 12.21
C LEU A 224 -3.10 12.55 13.65
N ASP A 225 -3.92 12.83 14.66
CA ASP A 225 -3.49 12.83 16.07
C ASP A 225 -3.90 11.58 16.84
N ALA A 226 -4.81 10.76 16.29
CA ALA A 226 -5.20 9.46 16.86
C ALA A 226 -4.77 8.30 15.94
N GLU A 227 -5.26 8.25 14.69
CA GLU A 227 -5.08 7.09 13.81
C GLU A 227 -3.64 6.97 13.28
N MET A 228 -3.03 8.11 12.94
CA MET A 228 -1.63 8.23 12.49
C MET A 228 -0.65 8.63 13.59
N ALA A 229 -1.10 8.60 14.86
CA ALA A 229 -0.33 9.09 15.99
C ALA A 229 0.84 8.19 16.42
N TRP A 230 0.99 7.04 15.75
CA TRP A 230 2.10 6.11 15.89
C TRP A 230 3.33 6.54 15.06
N LEU A 231 3.14 7.38 14.04
CA LEU A 231 4.17 7.82 13.11
C LEU A 231 4.87 9.09 13.63
N ASP A 232 6.20 9.04 13.78
CA ASP A 232 7.00 10.25 13.93
C ASP A 232 7.16 10.92 12.55
N ARG A 233 6.25 11.85 12.25
CA ARG A 233 6.21 12.57 10.97
C ARG A 233 7.42 13.48 10.72
N ARG A 234 8.26 13.75 11.73
CA ARG A 234 9.51 14.49 11.55
C ARG A 234 10.62 13.56 11.06
N ALA A 235 10.67 12.34 11.58
CA ALA A 235 11.62 11.31 11.16
C ALA A 235 11.23 10.68 9.82
N THR A 236 9.94 10.42 9.62
CA THR A 236 9.36 9.83 8.41
C THR A 236 8.29 10.79 7.86
N PRO A 237 8.67 11.75 7.00
CA PRO A 237 7.72 12.70 6.43
C PRO A 237 6.65 11.99 5.59
N MET A 238 5.47 12.60 5.55
CA MET A 238 4.33 12.12 4.78
C MET A 238 3.88 13.17 3.77
N TRP A 239 3.68 12.72 2.54
CA TRP A 239 3.21 13.52 1.42
C TRP A 239 1.84 13.02 0.99
N HIS A 240 0.97 13.93 0.59
CA HIS A 240 -0.44 13.66 0.38
C HIS A 240 -0.86 14.06 -1.04
N THR A 241 -1.67 13.24 -1.70
CA THR A 241 -2.46 13.72 -2.84
C THR A 241 -3.82 14.21 -2.35
N THR A 242 -4.39 15.20 -3.02
CA THR A 242 -5.81 15.58 -2.88
C THR A 242 -6.74 14.42 -3.25
N SER A 243 -8.04 14.46 -2.89
CA SER A 243 -8.98 13.38 -3.23
C SER A 243 -10.45 13.80 -3.18
N ASN A 244 -11.37 12.95 -3.65
CA ASN A 244 -12.80 13.29 -3.60
C ASN A 244 -13.37 13.27 -2.18
N HIS A 245 -12.74 12.64 -1.19
CA HIS A 245 -13.14 12.80 0.22
C HIS A 245 -12.44 13.96 0.93
N ALA A 246 -11.27 14.40 0.46
CA ALA A 246 -10.46 15.42 1.13
C ALA A 246 -10.61 16.83 0.54
N THR A 247 -10.97 16.94 -0.75
CA THR A 247 -10.97 18.19 -1.53
C THR A 247 -12.10 18.17 -2.57
N TYR A 248 -13.34 17.98 -2.14
CA TYR A 248 -14.53 17.89 -3.03
C TYR A 248 -15.11 19.25 -3.41
N ASP A 249 -14.72 20.32 -2.74
CA ASP A 249 -15.14 21.70 -2.99
C ASP A 249 -14.10 22.71 -2.46
N THR A 250 -14.32 24.00 -2.69
CA THR A 250 -13.41 25.06 -2.24
C THR A 250 -13.20 25.06 -0.72
N MET A 251 -14.23 24.74 0.07
CA MET A 251 -14.11 24.72 1.54
C MET A 251 -13.16 23.60 1.99
N SER A 252 -13.33 22.40 1.44
CA SER A 252 -12.48 21.25 1.77
C SER A 252 -11.07 21.40 1.22
N GLU A 253 -10.88 22.03 0.05
CA GLU A 253 -9.56 22.46 -0.44
C GLU A 253 -8.86 23.40 0.57
N ASP A 254 -9.56 24.41 1.10
CA ASP A 254 -9.00 25.33 2.09
C ASP A 254 -8.63 24.63 3.40
N VAL A 255 -9.50 23.73 3.89
CA VAL A 255 -9.20 22.91 5.08
C VAL A 255 -7.99 22.00 4.82
N PHE A 256 -7.89 21.38 3.65
CA PHE A 256 -6.74 20.56 3.29
C PHE A 256 -5.44 21.36 3.33
N ARG A 257 -5.43 22.59 2.78
CA ARG A 257 -4.28 23.50 2.86
C ARG A 257 -3.92 23.85 4.30
N GLU A 258 -4.91 24.06 5.16
CA GLU A 258 -4.72 24.43 6.56
C GLU A 258 -4.09 23.29 7.38
N VAL A 259 -4.62 22.07 7.26
CA VAL A 259 -4.16 20.93 8.08
C VAL A 259 -2.85 20.32 7.57
N HIS A 260 -2.47 20.60 6.32
CA HIS A 260 -1.20 20.21 5.73
C HIS A 260 -0.34 21.43 5.36
N ASP A 261 -0.12 22.31 6.34
CA ASP A 261 0.70 23.52 6.16
C ASP A 261 2.16 23.23 5.78
N HIS A 262 2.63 22.01 6.05
CA HIS A 262 3.97 21.51 5.71
C HIS A 262 4.17 21.21 4.22
N LEU A 263 3.09 21.09 3.44
CA LEU A 263 3.19 20.80 2.01
C LEU A 263 3.72 22.03 1.23
N PRO A 264 4.59 21.82 0.22
CA PRO A 264 5.09 22.91 -0.59
C PRO A 264 3.97 23.68 -1.31
N ARG A 265 4.18 24.99 -1.46
CA ARG A 265 3.29 25.90 -2.19
C ARG A 265 3.83 26.26 -3.58
N ASN A 266 4.50 25.30 -4.24
CA ASN A 266 5.13 25.45 -5.56
C ASN A 266 4.26 24.91 -6.72
N GLY A 267 2.95 24.79 -6.48
CA GLY A 267 1.94 24.40 -7.46
C GLY A 267 1.63 25.50 -8.49
N PRO A 268 0.77 25.20 -9.48
CA PRO A 268 0.27 26.20 -10.41
C PRO A 268 -0.67 27.18 -9.70
N PRO A 269 -0.94 28.36 -10.32
CA PRO A 269 -1.83 29.37 -9.76
C PRO A 269 -3.18 28.79 -9.32
N GLY A 270 -3.55 29.01 -8.06
CA GLY A 270 -4.81 28.54 -7.47
C GLY A 270 -4.75 27.13 -6.88
N GLN A 271 -3.70 26.37 -7.12
CA GLN A 271 -3.49 25.03 -6.57
C GLN A 271 -2.34 24.95 -5.58
N GLU A 272 -1.90 26.08 -5.01
CA GLU A 272 -0.77 26.12 -4.08
C GLU A 272 -1.02 25.24 -2.84
N GLY A 273 -0.22 24.17 -2.71
CA GLY A 273 -0.34 23.13 -1.69
C GLY A 273 -1.55 22.21 -1.85
N LEU A 274 -2.12 22.17 -3.05
CA LEU A 274 -2.97 21.10 -3.56
C LEU A 274 -2.19 20.27 -4.59
N SER A 275 -1.63 20.95 -5.59
CA SER A 275 -0.59 20.43 -6.47
C SER A 275 0.77 20.99 -6.04
N TYR A 276 1.80 20.14 -6.06
CA TYR A 276 3.14 20.54 -5.63
C TYR A 276 4.19 19.51 -6.08
N TRP A 277 5.47 19.84 -5.94
CA TRP A 277 6.55 18.89 -6.17
C TRP A 277 7.60 18.94 -5.07
N VAL A 278 8.27 17.80 -4.86
CA VAL A 278 9.36 17.61 -3.91
C VAL A 278 10.51 16.93 -4.64
N ARG A 279 11.73 17.47 -4.48
CA ARG A 279 12.94 16.85 -5.00
C ARG A 279 13.82 16.33 -3.86
N ARG A 280 14.23 15.07 -3.95
CA ARG A 280 15.15 14.39 -3.03
C ARG A 280 16.31 13.82 -3.85
N GLY A 281 17.36 14.62 -4.06
CA GLY A 281 18.47 14.25 -4.93
C GLY A 281 18.00 13.95 -6.37
N ASP A 282 18.20 12.70 -6.78
CA ASP A 282 17.84 12.18 -8.11
C ASP A 282 16.37 11.73 -8.24
N LEU A 283 15.61 11.78 -7.15
CA LEU A 283 14.17 11.52 -7.14
C LEU A 283 13.38 12.83 -7.18
N LEU A 284 12.58 13.00 -8.23
CA LEU A 284 11.50 14.00 -8.31
C LEU A 284 10.16 13.32 -8.03
N MET A 285 9.39 13.88 -7.10
CA MET A 285 8.00 13.51 -6.86
C MET A 285 7.12 14.71 -7.17
N VAL A 286 6.11 14.52 -8.04
CA VAL A 286 5.12 15.56 -8.38
C VAL A 286 3.73 15.07 -7.97
N PHE A 287 3.01 15.88 -7.21
CA PHE A 287 1.68 15.60 -6.70
C PHE A 287 0.70 16.48 -7.50
N VAL A 288 -0.25 15.85 -8.18
CA VAL A 288 -1.23 16.53 -9.03
C VAL A 288 -2.63 16.47 -8.40
N HIS A 289 -3.37 17.56 -8.51
CA HIS A 289 -4.76 17.63 -8.10
C HIS A 289 -5.68 17.17 -9.24
N THR A 290 -6.24 15.97 -9.12
CA THR A 290 -7.06 15.30 -10.15
C THR A 290 -8.55 15.64 -10.07
N LEU A 291 -8.90 16.71 -9.36
CA LEU A 291 -10.29 17.13 -9.17
C LEU A 291 -10.45 18.62 -8.85
N TRP A 292 -9.53 19.46 -9.32
CA TRP A 292 -9.53 20.86 -8.94
C TRP A 292 -10.80 21.58 -9.38
N THR A 293 -11.47 22.22 -8.42
CA THR A 293 -12.73 22.94 -8.67
C THR A 293 -12.56 24.04 -9.73
N GLY A 294 -11.40 24.67 -9.80
CA GLY A 294 -11.07 25.70 -10.78
C GLY A 294 -10.97 25.22 -12.24
N LEU A 295 -10.83 23.91 -12.47
CA LEU A 295 -10.76 23.30 -13.80
C LEU A 295 -12.02 22.53 -14.20
N GLY A 296 -13.08 22.56 -13.40
CA GLY A 296 -14.31 21.79 -13.66
C GLY A 296 -14.53 20.62 -12.71
N GLY A 297 -13.64 20.43 -11.73
CA GLY A 297 -13.75 19.40 -10.70
C GLY A 297 -13.14 18.08 -11.14
N GLU A 298 -13.79 16.99 -10.76
CA GLU A 298 -13.27 15.64 -10.91
C GLU A 298 -12.79 15.28 -12.32
N GLY A 299 -11.66 14.59 -12.39
CA GLY A 299 -11.09 14.08 -13.63
C GLY A 299 -10.25 15.11 -14.39
N HIS A 300 -10.14 16.35 -13.90
CA HIS A 300 -9.37 17.41 -14.54
C HIS A 300 -7.99 17.55 -13.89
N VAL A 301 -6.95 17.71 -14.72
CA VAL A 301 -5.54 17.80 -14.30
C VAL A 301 -4.85 18.92 -15.07
N GLU A 302 -4.06 19.73 -14.36
CA GLU A 302 -3.25 20.80 -14.97
C GLU A 302 -1.99 20.23 -15.65
N THR A 303 -2.10 19.97 -16.96
CA THR A 303 -1.03 19.29 -17.72
C THR A 303 0.12 20.20 -18.10
N ASP A 304 -0.11 21.50 -18.26
CA ASP A 304 0.92 22.44 -18.73
C ASP A 304 1.95 22.67 -17.63
N TRP A 305 1.49 22.96 -16.40
CA TRP A 305 2.38 23.07 -15.24
C TRP A 305 3.17 21.78 -14.98
N LEU A 306 2.52 20.63 -15.09
CA LEU A 306 3.21 19.35 -14.91
C LEU A 306 4.33 19.17 -15.94
N ARG A 307 4.06 19.49 -17.21
CA ARG A 307 5.06 19.43 -18.28
C ARG A 307 6.26 20.33 -17.95
N ASP A 308 5.99 21.57 -17.54
CA ASP A 308 7.04 22.53 -17.18
C ASP A 308 7.90 22.03 -16.01
N VAL A 309 7.29 21.50 -14.95
CA VAL A 309 8.03 20.92 -13.80
C VAL A 309 8.90 19.75 -14.23
N LEU A 310 8.36 18.82 -15.02
CA LEU A 310 9.11 17.65 -15.49
C LEU A 310 10.28 18.04 -16.40
N GLN A 311 10.11 19.06 -17.24
CA GLN A 311 11.17 19.58 -18.11
C GLN A 311 12.23 20.37 -17.33
N GLN A 312 11.81 21.18 -16.36
CA GLN A 312 12.71 21.90 -15.44
C GLN A 312 13.61 20.92 -14.68
N HIS A 313 13.07 19.76 -14.32
CA HIS A 313 13.76 18.69 -13.60
C HIS A 313 14.11 17.50 -14.50
N ALA A 314 14.40 17.76 -15.78
CA ALA A 314 14.74 16.71 -16.74
C ALA A 314 15.94 15.86 -16.28
N ASP A 315 16.85 16.46 -15.51
CA ASP A 315 18.05 15.85 -14.94
C ASP A 315 17.77 14.82 -13.83
N ALA A 316 16.57 14.83 -13.23
CA ALA A 316 16.19 13.81 -12.25
C ALA A 316 16.07 12.44 -12.93
N ARG A 317 16.87 11.48 -12.43
CA ARG A 317 16.88 10.08 -12.92
C ARG A 317 15.52 9.41 -12.73
N HIS A 318 14.93 9.60 -11.55
CA HIS A 318 13.64 9.00 -11.21
C HIS A 318 12.60 10.09 -11.05
N LYS A 319 11.50 9.95 -11.79
CA LYS A 319 10.35 10.85 -11.73
C LYS A 319 9.12 10.03 -11.38
N ILE A 320 8.47 10.35 -10.27
CA ILE A 320 7.21 9.74 -9.83
C ILE A 320 6.16 10.85 -9.83
N VAL A 321 5.01 10.57 -10.44
CA VAL A 321 3.85 11.45 -10.36
C VAL A 321 2.80 10.76 -9.50
N ALA A 322 2.14 11.47 -8.60
CA ALA A 322 1.09 10.95 -7.74
C ALA A 322 -0.16 11.80 -7.87
N GLY A 323 -1.31 11.15 -8.07
CA GLY A 323 -2.63 11.76 -8.07
C GLY A 323 -3.63 10.81 -7.43
N HIS A 324 -4.91 11.16 -7.40
CA HIS A 324 -5.91 10.28 -6.80
C HIS A 324 -6.61 9.40 -7.83
N HIS A 325 -7.09 9.98 -8.93
CA HIS A 325 -7.80 9.23 -9.96
C HIS A 325 -6.84 8.47 -10.89
N PRO A 326 -7.11 7.20 -11.23
CA PRO A 326 -6.38 6.49 -12.29
C PRO A 326 -6.64 7.14 -13.64
N VAL A 327 -5.70 7.01 -14.59
CA VAL A 327 -5.85 7.50 -15.97
C VAL A 327 -6.39 6.42 -16.88
N HIS A 328 -5.86 5.20 -16.72
CA HIS A 328 -6.33 4.02 -17.43
C HIS A 328 -7.29 3.22 -16.53
N PRO A 329 -8.37 2.64 -17.10
CA PRO A 329 -9.30 1.83 -16.33
C PRO A 329 -8.59 0.69 -15.59
N VAL A 330 -8.94 0.52 -14.33
CA VAL A 330 -8.38 -0.54 -13.48
C VAL A 330 -8.96 -1.90 -13.88
N ASN A 331 -8.07 -2.88 -14.03
CA ASN A 331 -8.42 -4.25 -14.44
C ASN A 331 -9.51 -4.85 -13.53
N GLY A 332 -10.65 -5.25 -14.12
CA GLY A 332 -11.78 -5.82 -13.36
C GLY A 332 -12.80 -4.82 -12.83
N PHE A 333 -12.52 -3.52 -12.93
CA PHE A 333 -13.38 -2.47 -12.39
C PHE A 333 -13.95 -1.54 -13.48
N ALA A 334 -13.56 -1.72 -14.74
CA ALA A 334 -14.02 -0.95 -15.91
C ALA A 334 -15.55 -0.87 -16.07
N GLY A 335 -16.08 0.33 -16.34
CA GLY A 335 -17.51 0.51 -16.61
C GLY A 335 -17.93 1.97 -16.80
N ALA A 336 -19.19 2.17 -17.21
CA ALA A 336 -19.75 3.48 -17.58
C ALA A 336 -19.82 4.53 -16.45
N TYR A 337 -19.51 4.13 -15.21
CA TYR A 337 -19.58 4.99 -14.02
C TYR A 337 -18.26 5.05 -13.25
N GLN A 338 -17.15 4.57 -13.83
CA GLN A 338 -15.84 4.76 -13.21
C GLN A 338 -15.41 6.23 -13.30
N ARG A 339 -14.82 6.70 -12.22
CA ARG A 339 -14.35 8.08 -12.06
C ARG A 339 -12.83 8.10 -12.23
N ASP A 340 -12.41 7.81 -13.46
CA ASP A 340 -11.02 7.94 -13.89
C ASP A 340 -10.74 9.42 -14.24
N VAL A 341 -9.49 9.76 -14.57
CA VAL A 341 -9.18 11.05 -15.21
C VAL A 341 -10.04 11.20 -16.47
N GLY A 342 -10.66 12.37 -16.63
CA GLY A 342 -11.63 12.63 -17.69
C GLY A 342 -11.03 12.32 -19.06
N PRO A 343 -11.79 11.67 -19.99
CA PRO A 343 -11.25 11.22 -21.28
C PRO A 343 -10.65 12.36 -22.10
N GLU A 344 -11.15 13.59 -21.93
CA GLU A 344 -10.62 14.82 -22.53
C GLU A 344 -9.19 15.17 -22.07
N HIS A 345 -8.81 14.79 -20.85
CA HIS A 345 -7.51 15.09 -20.25
C HIS A 345 -6.58 13.88 -20.21
N ALA A 346 -7.13 12.65 -20.15
CA ALA A 346 -6.36 11.43 -19.96
C ALA A 346 -5.23 11.25 -20.97
N THR A 347 -5.51 11.49 -22.26
CA THR A 347 -4.49 11.37 -23.33
C THR A 347 -3.38 12.41 -23.18
N ALA A 348 -3.73 13.67 -22.95
CA ALA A 348 -2.76 14.75 -22.80
C ALA A 348 -1.88 14.53 -21.55
N PHE A 349 -2.49 14.14 -20.44
CA PHE A 349 -1.80 13.83 -19.20
C PHE A 349 -0.83 12.66 -19.38
N TRP A 350 -1.26 11.54 -19.99
CA TRP A 350 -0.37 10.40 -20.19
C TRP A 350 0.76 10.68 -21.21
N ASN A 351 0.51 11.52 -22.20
CA ASN A 351 1.56 12.00 -23.11
C ASN A 351 2.65 12.76 -22.34
N VAL A 352 2.26 13.67 -21.43
CA VAL A 352 3.22 14.38 -20.56
C VAL A 352 4.07 13.40 -19.76
N LEU A 353 3.47 12.37 -19.16
CA LEU A 353 4.20 11.38 -18.38
C LEU A 353 5.20 10.59 -19.24
N SER A 354 4.73 10.03 -20.37
CA SER A 354 5.54 9.17 -21.23
C SER A 354 6.64 9.91 -21.98
N GLU A 355 6.40 11.15 -22.43
CA GLU A 355 7.39 11.97 -23.14
C GLU A 355 8.51 12.48 -22.24
N ASN A 356 8.24 12.62 -20.93
CA ASN A 356 9.23 13.14 -19.96
C ASN A 356 9.90 12.04 -19.12
N GLY A 357 9.74 10.77 -19.50
CA GLY A 357 10.39 9.63 -18.84
C GLY A 357 9.95 9.45 -17.39
N VAL A 358 8.67 9.65 -17.09
CA VAL A 358 8.10 9.33 -15.77
C VAL A 358 8.14 7.82 -15.56
N LEU A 359 8.66 7.41 -14.40
CA LEU A 359 8.80 6.00 -14.05
C LEU A 359 7.44 5.39 -13.68
N ALA A 360 6.69 6.09 -12.82
CA ALA A 360 5.41 5.63 -12.32
C ALA A 360 4.46 6.80 -12.03
N TYR A 361 3.20 6.59 -12.37
CA TYR A 361 2.05 7.30 -11.84
C TYR A 361 1.41 6.47 -10.72
N LEU A 362 1.36 7.03 -9.52
CA LEU A 362 0.74 6.41 -8.35
C LEU A 362 -0.66 7.00 -8.16
N CYS A 363 -1.67 6.14 -7.99
CA CYS A 363 -3.06 6.56 -7.78
C CYS A 363 -3.82 5.63 -6.83
N GLY A 364 -5.01 6.07 -6.41
CA GLY A 364 -5.93 5.34 -5.54
C GLY A 364 -7.34 5.32 -6.15
N HIS A 365 -8.34 5.70 -5.35
CA HIS A 365 -9.75 5.87 -5.72
C HIS A 365 -10.51 4.57 -6.00
N ILE A 366 -10.01 3.78 -6.95
CA ILE A 366 -10.59 2.48 -7.27
C ILE A 366 -10.05 1.48 -6.26
N LEU A 367 -10.94 0.97 -5.40
CA LEU A 367 -10.68 0.10 -4.23
C LEU A 367 -10.11 -1.28 -4.60
N ALA A 368 -8.93 -1.26 -5.21
CA ALA A 368 -8.22 -2.40 -5.78
C ALA A 368 -6.70 -2.19 -5.72
N PHE A 369 -5.96 -3.29 -5.86
CA PHE A 369 -4.55 -3.26 -6.26
C PHE A 369 -4.42 -3.64 -7.74
N ASP A 370 -3.86 -2.74 -8.56
CA ASP A 370 -3.56 -3.05 -9.95
C ASP A 370 -2.32 -2.32 -10.44
N VAL A 371 -1.55 -3.00 -11.28
CA VAL A 371 -0.38 -2.41 -11.93
C VAL A 371 -0.45 -2.68 -13.42
N GLN A 372 -0.40 -1.60 -14.19
CA GLN A 372 -0.38 -1.63 -15.65
C GLN A 372 0.80 -0.82 -16.17
N VAL A 373 1.27 -1.15 -17.37
CA VAL A 373 2.27 -0.35 -18.08
C VAL A 373 1.64 0.24 -19.32
N HIS A 374 1.85 1.52 -19.59
CA HIS A 374 1.43 2.12 -20.86
C HIS A 374 2.56 2.99 -21.40
N ARG A 375 3.10 2.59 -22.56
CA ARG A 375 4.25 3.26 -23.19
C ARG A 375 5.42 3.45 -22.22
N GLY A 376 5.67 2.44 -21.38
CA GLY A 376 6.82 2.37 -20.47
C GLY A 376 6.61 3.01 -19.10
N VAL A 377 5.51 3.75 -18.90
CA VAL A 377 5.15 4.34 -17.59
C VAL A 377 4.27 3.35 -16.84
N LEU A 378 4.58 3.10 -15.56
CA LEU A 378 3.72 2.31 -14.67
C LEU A 378 2.52 3.15 -14.21
N GLN A 379 1.30 2.62 -14.28
CA GLN A 379 0.19 3.06 -13.44
C GLN A 379 0.09 2.07 -12.28
N ILE A 380 0.32 2.53 -11.05
CA ILE A 380 0.20 1.73 -9.83
C ILE A 380 -1.02 2.24 -9.06
N CYS A 381 -2.12 1.52 -9.13
CA CYS A 381 -3.33 1.79 -8.37
C CYS A 381 -3.28 1.02 -7.04
N THR A 382 -3.38 1.72 -5.92
CA THR A 382 -3.44 1.12 -4.59
C THR A 382 -4.39 1.88 -3.67
N ALA A 383 -5.55 1.26 -3.44
CA ALA A 383 -6.61 1.79 -2.59
C ALA A 383 -6.94 0.83 -1.44
N GLY A 384 -5.89 0.29 -0.83
CA GLY A 384 -5.92 -0.80 0.13
C GLY A 384 -6.05 -0.40 1.60
N ALA A 385 -6.07 0.90 1.94
CA ALA A 385 -5.75 1.33 3.30
C ALA A 385 -6.84 1.02 4.34
N GLY A 386 -8.13 1.03 3.98
CA GLY A 386 -9.17 0.83 4.98
C GLY A 386 -10.59 0.58 4.49
N THR A 387 -10.94 0.89 3.24
CA THR A 387 -12.33 0.85 2.73
C THR A 387 -12.79 -0.56 2.32
N ALA A 388 -12.58 -1.57 3.19
CA ALA A 388 -12.81 -2.99 2.89
C ALA A 388 -14.25 -3.35 2.49
N HIS A 389 -15.26 -2.66 3.03
CA HIS A 389 -16.67 -3.02 2.83
C HIS A 389 -17.17 -2.85 1.38
N ARG A 390 -16.40 -2.18 0.52
CA ARG A 390 -16.70 -1.99 -0.92
C ARG A 390 -15.77 -2.78 -1.83
N MET A 391 -14.76 -3.45 -1.27
CA MET A 391 -13.86 -4.32 -2.02
C MET A 391 -14.61 -5.61 -2.40
N PRO A 392 -14.58 -6.06 -3.67
CA PRO A 392 -15.19 -7.32 -4.05
C PRO A 392 -14.54 -8.51 -3.32
N GLU A 393 -15.36 -9.29 -2.62
CA GLU A 393 -14.89 -10.43 -1.83
C GLU A 393 -14.18 -11.47 -2.70
N GLY A 394 -13.03 -11.97 -2.22
CA GLY A 394 -12.21 -12.97 -2.92
C GLY A 394 -11.45 -12.43 -4.15
N ILE A 395 -11.60 -11.14 -4.46
CA ILE A 395 -10.83 -10.43 -5.49
C ILE A 395 -9.81 -9.53 -4.80
N GLU A 396 -10.27 -8.63 -3.94
CA GLU A 396 -9.47 -7.57 -3.33
C GLU A 396 -9.24 -7.79 -1.84
N TYR A 397 -8.26 -7.07 -1.30
CA TYR A 397 -7.85 -7.17 0.09
C TYR A 397 -7.20 -5.88 0.57
N LEU A 398 -7.21 -5.65 1.89
CA LEU A 398 -6.52 -4.52 2.51
C LEU A 398 -5.01 -4.69 2.36
N HIS A 399 -4.32 -3.62 1.94
CA HIS A 399 -2.89 -3.67 1.63
C HIS A 399 -2.20 -2.31 1.73
N ALA A 400 -0.87 -2.35 1.76
CA ALA A 400 0.00 -1.22 1.47
C ALA A 400 1.17 -1.66 0.59
N VAL A 401 1.76 -0.72 -0.15
CA VAL A 401 2.89 -0.97 -1.04
C VAL A 401 4.17 -0.41 -0.41
N GLN A 402 5.22 -1.23 -0.32
CA GLN A 402 6.56 -0.77 0.04
C GLN A 402 7.46 -0.86 -1.19
N ALA A 403 8.16 0.23 -1.48
CA ALA A 403 9.03 0.37 -2.63
C ALA A 403 10.48 0.69 -2.23
N ALA A 404 11.40 0.17 -3.02
CA ALA A 404 12.81 0.55 -3.05
C ALA A 404 13.13 1.07 -4.45
N LEU A 405 13.80 2.22 -4.51
CA LEU A 405 14.18 2.89 -5.73
C LEU A 405 15.70 3.07 -5.72
N ASP A 406 16.38 2.55 -6.74
CA ASP A 406 17.83 2.58 -6.88
C ASP A 406 18.24 2.80 -8.34
N GLU A 407 19.54 2.83 -8.64
CA GLU A 407 20.05 3.05 -10.01
C GLU A 407 19.50 2.06 -11.05
N GLN A 408 19.09 0.86 -10.61
CA GLN A 408 18.52 -0.18 -11.47
C GLN A 408 17.00 -0.03 -11.64
N GLY A 409 16.36 0.93 -10.96
CA GLY A 409 14.94 1.26 -11.08
C GLY A 409 14.13 1.00 -9.81
N LEU A 410 12.85 0.73 -9.98
CA LEU A 410 11.88 0.51 -8.90
C LEU A 410 11.76 -0.98 -8.60
N ARG A 411 11.79 -1.34 -7.32
CA ARG A 411 11.24 -2.59 -6.83
C ARG A 411 10.13 -2.31 -5.83
N TYR A 412 9.07 -3.10 -5.84
CA TYR A 412 8.09 -3.06 -4.76
C TYR A 412 7.70 -4.44 -4.26
N GLN A 413 7.17 -4.45 -3.04
CA GLN A 413 6.38 -5.54 -2.49
C GLN A 413 5.08 -4.99 -1.94
N VAL A 414 4.00 -5.73 -2.12
CA VAL A 414 2.70 -5.43 -1.53
C VAL A 414 2.47 -6.38 -0.37
N PHE A 415 2.03 -5.86 0.76
CA PHE A 415 1.72 -6.69 1.92
C PHE A 415 0.32 -6.41 2.44
N ASP A 416 -0.34 -7.47 2.92
CA ASP A 416 -1.69 -7.38 3.47
C ASP A 416 -1.71 -7.03 4.97
N ALA A 417 -2.91 -6.94 5.55
CA ALA A 417 -3.13 -6.68 6.98
C ALA A 417 -2.52 -7.73 7.92
N ASP A 418 -2.18 -8.92 7.42
CA ASP A 418 -1.48 -9.96 8.18
C ASP A 418 0.05 -9.91 7.97
N GLY A 419 0.53 -9.00 7.12
CA GLY A 419 1.94 -8.85 6.75
C GLY A 419 2.44 -9.87 5.74
N ARG A 420 1.54 -10.59 5.04
CA ARG A 420 1.94 -11.52 3.97
C ARG A 420 2.22 -10.74 2.70
N ILE A 421 3.34 -11.06 2.04
CA ILE A 421 3.65 -10.48 0.73
C ILE A 421 2.77 -11.11 -0.35
N ARG A 422 2.07 -10.27 -1.13
CA ARG A 422 1.06 -10.67 -2.11
C ARG A 422 1.57 -10.51 -3.54
N GLU A 423 2.14 -9.34 -3.87
CA GLU A 423 2.71 -9.03 -5.18
C GLU A 423 4.12 -8.44 -5.05
N ARG A 424 4.88 -8.54 -6.14
CA ARG A 424 6.24 -8.03 -6.27
C ARG A 424 6.55 -7.63 -7.71
N LEU A 425 7.32 -6.57 -7.87
CA LEU A 425 7.83 -6.15 -9.16
C LEU A 425 9.27 -5.67 -9.04
N SER A 426 10.08 -5.95 -10.05
CA SER A 426 11.30 -5.22 -10.39
C SER A 426 11.14 -4.56 -11.77
N TRP A 427 11.35 -3.24 -11.85
CA TRP A 427 11.14 -2.44 -13.06
C TRP A 427 12.28 -1.44 -13.30
N PRO A 428 12.83 -1.31 -14.52
CA PRO A 428 12.45 -2.04 -15.73
C PRO A 428 12.85 -3.52 -15.69
N LEU A 429 12.14 -4.34 -16.47
CA LEU A 429 12.47 -5.76 -16.61
C LEU A 429 13.74 -5.96 -17.45
N ALA A 430 14.70 -6.70 -16.92
CA ALA A 430 15.95 -7.03 -17.60
C ALA A 430 15.81 -8.35 -18.39
N ALA A 431 15.13 -8.30 -19.54
CA ALA A 431 15.07 -9.45 -20.44
C ALA A 431 16.37 -9.55 -21.28
N PRO A 432 16.94 -10.76 -21.48
CA PRO A 432 18.11 -10.91 -22.36
C PRO A 432 17.76 -10.53 -23.80
N PRO A 433 18.74 -10.16 -24.65
CA PRO A 433 18.49 -9.90 -26.07
C PRO A 433 17.81 -11.10 -26.75
N VAL A 434 16.87 -10.84 -27.65
CA VAL A 434 16.09 -11.87 -28.36
C VAL A 434 16.97 -12.93 -29.03
N GLY A 435 18.15 -12.57 -29.53
CA GLY A 435 19.10 -13.52 -30.13
C GLY A 435 19.63 -14.61 -29.17
N GLN A 436 19.39 -14.48 -27.85
CA GLN A 436 19.74 -15.47 -26.84
C GLN A 436 18.56 -16.38 -26.45
N TRP A 437 17.36 -16.09 -26.96
CA TRP A 437 16.13 -16.81 -26.61
C TRP A 437 16.14 -18.18 -27.29
N ARG A 438 15.51 -19.16 -26.65
CA ARG A 438 15.57 -20.57 -27.04
C ARG A 438 14.23 -21.04 -27.58
N ALA A 439 14.22 -22.24 -28.16
CA ALA A 439 12.96 -22.91 -28.49
C ALA A 439 12.14 -23.14 -27.21
N LEU A 440 10.80 -23.16 -27.32
CA LEU A 440 9.89 -23.28 -26.16
C LEU A 440 10.21 -24.45 -25.23
N GLY A 441 10.56 -25.62 -25.79
CA GLY A 441 10.90 -26.82 -25.01
C GLY A 441 12.20 -26.72 -24.22
N GLU A 442 13.08 -25.77 -24.57
CA GLU A 442 14.39 -25.54 -23.94
C GLU A 442 14.40 -24.31 -23.03
N ALA A 443 13.40 -23.43 -23.14
CA ALA A 443 13.35 -22.17 -22.41
C ALA A 443 13.07 -22.33 -20.91
N GLY A 444 12.63 -23.52 -20.46
CA GLY A 444 12.41 -23.83 -19.04
C GLY A 444 11.20 -23.15 -18.40
N ILE A 445 10.21 -22.72 -19.19
CA ILE A 445 8.99 -22.05 -18.71
C ILE A 445 8.31 -22.90 -17.63
N SER A 446 8.07 -22.31 -16.46
CA SER A 446 7.48 -22.99 -15.30
C SER A 446 6.70 -22.03 -14.41
N ASN A 447 5.91 -22.59 -13.49
CA ASN A 447 5.18 -21.83 -12.47
C ASN A 447 6.12 -20.91 -11.66
N GLY A 448 5.61 -19.72 -11.33
CA GLY A 448 6.32 -18.71 -10.52
C GLY A 448 7.45 -17.96 -11.22
N ARG A 449 7.73 -18.24 -12.50
CA ARG A 449 8.75 -17.54 -13.29
C ARG A 449 8.10 -16.60 -14.31
N ILE A 450 8.80 -15.52 -14.64
CA ILE A 450 8.38 -14.61 -15.71
C ILE A 450 8.78 -15.23 -17.04
N ALA A 451 7.82 -15.43 -17.93
CA ALA A 451 8.08 -15.94 -19.28
C ALA A 451 8.06 -14.79 -20.28
N ALA A 452 9.12 -14.66 -21.08
CA ALA A 452 9.16 -13.78 -22.23
C ALA A 452 9.10 -14.63 -23.51
N LEU A 453 8.18 -14.28 -24.41
CA LEU A 453 7.82 -15.00 -25.62
C LEU A 453 7.97 -14.06 -26.81
N HIS A 454 8.61 -14.52 -27.88
CA HIS A 454 8.85 -13.73 -29.07
C HIS A 454 8.25 -14.44 -30.28
N PHE A 455 7.47 -13.70 -31.05
CA PHE A 455 6.73 -14.16 -32.20
C PHE A 455 7.12 -13.31 -33.41
N THR A 456 7.61 -13.94 -34.46
CA THR A 456 7.85 -13.29 -35.75
C THR A 456 7.14 -14.04 -36.85
N GLY A 457 6.72 -13.34 -37.90
CA GLY A 457 6.14 -13.96 -39.08
C GLY A 457 5.48 -12.93 -39.97
N HIS A 458 4.72 -13.39 -40.96
CA HIS A 458 3.84 -12.54 -41.76
C HIS A 458 2.39 -12.86 -41.46
N ALA A 459 1.59 -11.82 -41.21
CA ALA A 459 0.17 -11.96 -40.94
C ALA A 459 -0.58 -12.56 -42.12
N ALA A 460 -1.74 -13.16 -41.82
CA ALA A 460 -2.61 -13.75 -42.82
C ALA A 460 -3.19 -12.69 -43.79
N PRO A 461 -3.71 -13.11 -44.95
CA PRO A 461 -4.27 -12.20 -45.92
C PRO A 461 -5.46 -11.39 -45.41
N THR A 462 -5.65 -10.22 -46.03
CA THR A 462 -6.81 -9.36 -45.80
C THR A 462 -8.13 -10.15 -45.91
N GLY A 463 -9.05 -9.93 -44.97
CA GLY A 463 -10.33 -10.65 -44.89
C GLY A 463 -10.31 -11.89 -44.01
N THR A 464 -9.15 -12.28 -43.46
CA THR A 464 -9.07 -13.31 -42.42
C THR A 464 -9.68 -12.79 -41.11
N SER A 465 -10.65 -13.50 -40.55
CA SER A 465 -11.31 -13.14 -39.28
C SER A 465 -11.33 -14.28 -38.25
N THR A 466 -10.93 -15.48 -38.66
CA THR A 466 -10.84 -16.66 -37.81
C THR A 466 -9.75 -16.47 -36.74
N ALA A 467 -9.89 -17.19 -35.63
CA ALA A 467 -8.86 -17.23 -34.61
C ALA A 467 -7.65 -18.04 -35.13
N GLN A 468 -6.46 -17.49 -34.97
CA GLN A 468 -5.20 -18.05 -35.45
C GLN A 468 -4.23 -18.18 -34.28
N THR A 469 -3.67 -19.36 -34.07
CA THR A 469 -2.85 -19.66 -32.90
C THR A 469 -1.39 -19.34 -33.14
N PHE A 470 -0.76 -18.55 -32.27
CA PHE A 470 0.69 -18.50 -32.17
C PHE A 470 1.22 -19.59 -31.26
N LEU A 471 0.67 -19.65 -30.04
CA LEU A 471 1.05 -20.60 -29.00
C LEU A 471 -0.18 -21.02 -28.19
N SER A 472 -0.33 -22.32 -27.95
CA SER A 472 -1.25 -22.83 -26.93
C SER A 472 -0.46 -23.65 -25.92
N ALA A 473 -0.62 -23.36 -24.63
CA ALA A 473 -0.17 -24.23 -23.56
C ALA A 473 -1.38 -25.03 -23.05
N PHE A 474 -1.30 -26.36 -23.00
CA PHE A 474 -2.47 -27.20 -22.69
C PHE A 474 -2.14 -28.52 -22.00
N ARG A 475 -3.16 -29.11 -21.35
CA ARG A 475 -3.16 -30.51 -20.89
C ARG A 475 -4.15 -31.31 -21.75
N PRO A 476 -3.88 -32.59 -22.10
CA PRO A 476 -4.84 -33.39 -22.84
C PRO A 476 -6.19 -33.48 -22.13
N GLY A 477 -7.29 -33.31 -22.87
CA GLY A 477 -8.65 -33.43 -22.35
C GLY A 477 -9.13 -32.23 -21.50
N VAL A 478 -8.34 -31.18 -21.36
CA VAL A 478 -8.73 -29.93 -20.70
C VAL A 478 -8.55 -28.78 -21.68
N ARG A 479 -9.39 -27.75 -21.59
CA ARG A 479 -9.20 -26.51 -22.33
C ARG A 479 -7.85 -25.88 -21.94
N ALA A 480 -7.22 -25.21 -22.91
CA ALA A 480 -5.88 -24.66 -22.75
C ALA A 480 -5.85 -23.54 -21.68
N PRO A 481 -5.07 -23.68 -20.59
CA PRO A 481 -4.91 -22.63 -19.58
C PRO A 481 -4.35 -21.31 -20.14
N LEU A 482 -3.58 -21.40 -21.22
CA LEU A 482 -3.05 -20.25 -21.94
C LEU A 482 -3.16 -20.49 -23.45
N TRP A 483 -3.74 -19.51 -24.14
CA TRP A 483 -3.72 -19.43 -25.60
C TRP A 483 -3.30 -18.01 -26.02
N ILE A 484 -2.42 -17.92 -27.01
CA ILE A 484 -1.89 -16.66 -27.55
C ILE A 484 -2.04 -16.72 -29.07
N GLY A 485 -2.58 -15.67 -29.66
CA GLY A 485 -2.75 -15.62 -31.11
C GLY A 485 -3.46 -14.36 -31.60
N LEU A 486 -3.98 -14.41 -32.82
CA LEU A 486 -4.74 -13.33 -33.45
C LEU A 486 -6.22 -13.70 -33.56
N ARG A 487 -7.12 -12.74 -33.38
CA ARG A 487 -8.57 -12.96 -33.49
C ARG A 487 -9.32 -11.79 -34.12
N GLY A 488 -10.44 -12.13 -34.75
CA GLY A 488 -11.39 -11.15 -35.27
C GLY A 488 -10.94 -10.49 -36.56
N TYR A 489 -11.78 -9.59 -37.08
CA TYR A 489 -11.54 -8.92 -38.37
C TYR A 489 -10.25 -8.10 -38.38
N GLU A 490 -9.92 -7.46 -37.25
CA GLU A 490 -8.70 -6.66 -37.09
C GLU A 490 -7.44 -7.51 -36.83
N GLN A 491 -7.57 -8.84 -36.74
CA GLN A 491 -6.48 -9.74 -36.39
C GLN A 491 -5.71 -9.25 -35.16
N ARG A 492 -6.45 -9.04 -34.08
CA ARG A 492 -5.95 -8.44 -32.84
C ARG A 492 -5.20 -9.47 -32.00
N LEU A 493 -3.99 -9.10 -31.55
CA LEU A 493 -3.24 -9.90 -30.58
C LEU A 493 -4.13 -10.14 -29.36
N THR A 494 -4.31 -11.41 -29.02
CA THR A 494 -5.18 -11.83 -27.93
C THR A 494 -4.49 -12.91 -27.13
N VAL A 495 -4.49 -12.72 -25.81
CA VAL A 495 -4.14 -13.76 -24.84
C VAL A 495 -5.42 -14.19 -24.13
N ILE A 496 -5.66 -15.50 -24.11
CA ILE A 496 -6.79 -16.12 -23.42
C ILE A 496 -6.22 -16.90 -22.24
N LEU A 497 -6.63 -16.52 -21.03
CA LEU A 497 -6.28 -17.21 -19.79
C LEU A 497 -7.49 -17.97 -19.25
N GLU A 498 -7.29 -19.21 -18.86
CA GLU A 498 -8.26 -19.96 -18.07
C GLU A 498 -7.66 -20.21 -16.68
N PRO A 499 -7.85 -19.26 -15.73
CA PRO A 499 -7.22 -19.34 -14.42
C PRO A 499 -7.79 -20.48 -13.56
N GLU A 500 -9.04 -20.86 -13.80
CA GLU A 500 -9.73 -21.92 -13.07
C GLU A 500 -10.45 -22.86 -14.05
N PRO A 501 -10.14 -24.17 -14.04
CA PRO A 501 -10.83 -25.14 -14.90
C PRO A 501 -12.35 -25.09 -14.72
N GLY A 502 -13.09 -24.99 -15.83
CA GLY A 502 -14.55 -24.96 -15.81
C GLY A 502 -15.16 -23.58 -15.56
N ARG A 503 -14.34 -22.52 -15.45
CA ARG A 503 -14.79 -21.12 -15.47
C ARG A 503 -14.62 -20.53 -16.87
N SER A 504 -15.33 -19.43 -17.12
CA SER A 504 -15.15 -18.66 -18.35
C SER A 504 -13.72 -18.09 -18.40
N PRO A 505 -13.05 -18.14 -19.56
CA PRO A 505 -11.71 -17.61 -19.68
C PRO A 505 -11.72 -16.09 -19.74
N HIS A 506 -10.58 -15.50 -19.42
CA HIS A 506 -10.32 -14.08 -19.51
C HIS A 506 -9.61 -13.74 -20.81
N TYR A 507 -9.97 -12.60 -21.40
CA TYR A 507 -9.42 -12.13 -22.65
C TYR A 507 -8.60 -10.88 -22.41
N TRP A 508 -7.36 -10.93 -22.86
CA TRP A 508 -6.39 -9.85 -22.79
C TRP A 508 -6.07 -9.41 -24.20
N LEU A 509 -6.34 -8.14 -24.50
CA LEU A 509 -6.39 -7.59 -25.85
C LEU A 509 -5.19 -6.67 -26.07
N GLY A 510 -4.45 -6.95 -27.13
CA GLY A 510 -3.31 -6.16 -27.59
C GLY A 510 -3.64 -5.36 -28.85
N PRO A 511 -2.60 -4.93 -29.60
CA PRO A 511 -2.77 -4.20 -30.84
C PRO A 511 -3.28 -5.09 -31.98
N ALA A 512 -3.86 -4.46 -32.99
CA ALA A 512 -4.14 -5.10 -34.27
C ALA A 512 -2.84 -5.36 -35.03
N VAL A 513 -2.77 -6.48 -35.76
CA VAL A 513 -1.67 -6.76 -36.68
C VAL A 513 -2.13 -6.48 -38.10
N THR A 514 -1.36 -5.68 -38.84
CA THR A 514 -1.67 -5.36 -40.24
C THR A 514 -1.65 -6.64 -41.09
N ALA A 515 -2.74 -6.88 -41.82
CA ALA A 515 -2.85 -8.02 -42.73
C ALA A 515 -1.74 -7.99 -43.80
N ASP A 516 -1.29 -9.17 -44.23
CA ASP A 516 -0.20 -9.35 -45.22
C ASP A 516 1.16 -8.71 -44.84
N ALA A 517 1.31 -8.15 -43.64
CA ALA A 517 2.53 -7.49 -43.18
C ALA A 517 3.39 -8.38 -42.28
N PRO A 518 4.72 -8.16 -42.23
CA PRO A 518 5.56 -8.77 -41.20
C PRO A 518 5.20 -8.22 -39.82
N PHE A 519 5.31 -9.08 -38.80
CA PHE A 519 5.20 -8.68 -37.40
C PHE A 519 6.38 -9.20 -36.59
N ASP A 520 6.72 -8.43 -35.55
CA ASP A 520 7.67 -8.77 -34.50
C ASP A 520 7.00 -8.41 -33.17
N ILE A 521 6.65 -9.42 -32.39
CA ILE A 521 5.89 -9.24 -31.15
C ILE A 521 6.63 -9.93 -30.04
N GLN A 522 7.00 -9.18 -29.01
CA GLN A 522 7.42 -9.74 -27.73
C GLN A 522 6.26 -9.63 -26.76
N LEU A 523 5.99 -10.73 -26.07
CA LEU A 523 4.96 -10.85 -25.04
C LEU A 523 5.62 -11.30 -23.74
N LEU A 524 5.24 -10.71 -22.63
CA LEU A 524 5.72 -11.08 -21.31
C LEU A 524 4.55 -11.52 -20.44
N VAL A 525 4.74 -12.63 -19.72
CA VAL A 525 3.79 -13.21 -18.77
C VAL A 525 4.40 -13.07 -17.38
N HIS A 526 3.97 -12.06 -16.61
CA HIS A 526 4.50 -11.73 -15.29
C HIS A 526 3.51 -12.13 -14.18
N PRO A 527 3.72 -13.27 -13.50
CA PRO A 527 2.77 -13.73 -12.47
C PRO A 527 2.84 -12.94 -11.15
N GLY A 528 3.91 -12.17 -10.93
CA GLY A 528 4.12 -11.43 -9.66
C GLY A 528 3.65 -9.98 -9.62
N MET A 529 3.35 -9.36 -10.78
CA MET A 529 3.17 -7.90 -10.89
C MET A 529 1.80 -7.43 -10.39
N GLY A 530 0.82 -8.35 -10.33
CA GLY A 530 -0.59 -8.02 -10.21
C GLY A 530 -1.32 -8.26 -11.54
N PRO A 531 -2.58 -7.82 -11.65
CA PRO A 531 -3.46 -8.21 -12.76
C PRO A 531 -2.92 -7.82 -14.14
N GLY A 532 -2.33 -6.62 -14.29
CA GLY A 532 -1.81 -6.14 -15.59
C GLY A 532 -0.52 -6.78 -16.10
N GLY A 533 -0.07 -7.90 -15.54
CA GLY A 533 1.20 -8.58 -15.82
C GLY A 533 1.34 -9.26 -17.21
N LEU A 534 0.38 -9.10 -18.12
CA LEU A 534 0.51 -9.53 -19.51
C LEU A 534 0.93 -8.35 -20.37
N LEU A 535 2.21 -8.27 -20.72
CA LEU A 535 2.79 -7.13 -21.42
C LEU A 535 3.14 -7.48 -22.87
N TYR A 536 3.16 -6.48 -23.74
CA TYR A 536 3.66 -6.61 -25.11
C TYR A 536 4.55 -5.43 -25.51
N ARG A 537 5.37 -5.65 -26.54
CA ARG A 537 6.04 -4.62 -27.33
C ARG A 537 6.24 -5.11 -28.77
N LEU A 538 6.30 -4.18 -29.70
CA LEU A 538 6.35 -4.45 -31.15
C LEU A 538 7.75 -4.28 -31.78
N ALA A 539 8.73 -3.93 -30.94
CA ALA A 539 10.14 -3.85 -31.30
C ALA A 539 11.00 -4.03 -30.03
N ALA A 540 12.28 -4.35 -30.20
CA ALA A 540 13.17 -4.60 -29.07
C ALA A 540 13.48 -3.35 -28.22
N ASP A 541 13.38 -2.16 -28.80
CA ASP A 541 13.57 -0.85 -28.17
C ASP A 541 12.25 -0.16 -27.81
N ALA A 542 11.11 -0.66 -28.32
CA ALA A 542 9.80 -0.13 -27.98
C ALA A 542 9.50 -0.35 -26.48
N PRO A 543 8.85 0.62 -25.82
CA PRO A 543 8.47 0.48 -24.43
C PRO A 543 7.38 -0.59 -24.28
N TRP A 544 7.41 -1.31 -23.16
CA TRP A 544 6.37 -2.25 -22.80
C TRP A 544 5.02 -1.56 -22.56
N SER A 545 3.94 -2.25 -22.92
CA SER A 545 2.58 -1.89 -22.53
C SER A 545 1.81 -3.14 -22.10
N SER A 546 0.94 -3.03 -21.10
CA SER A 546 0.01 -4.07 -20.71
C SER A 546 -1.03 -4.31 -21.81
N LEU A 547 -1.45 -5.55 -21.96
CA LEU A 547 -2.67 -5.89 -22.67
C LEU A 547 -3.88 -5.38 -21.87
N SER A 548 -4.93 -4.96 -22.55
CA SER A 548 -6.16 -4.48 -21.92
C SER A 548 -7.09 -5.64 -21.58
N SER A 549 -7.75 -5.59 -20.42
CA SER A 549 -8.67 -6.63 -19.98
C SER A 549 -9.80 -6.05 -19.11
N ALA A 550 -10.92 -6.76 -19.07
CA ALA A 550 -12.00 -6.51 -18.11
C ALA A 550 -11.90 -7.42 -16.87
N SER A 551 -10.81 -8.18 -16.74
CA SER A 551 -10.62 -9.12 -15.64
C SER A 551 -9.82 -8.50 -14.51
N ALA A 552 -10.19 -8.79 -13.26
CA ALA A 552 -9.41 -8.47 -12.08
C ALA A 552 -8.21 -9.42 -11.85
N TRP A 553 -8.05 -10.46 -12.67
CA TRP A 553 -6.97 -11.44 -12.54
C TRP A 553 -6.19 -11.65 -13.83
N GLY A 554 -4.87 -11.54 -13.71
CA GLY A 554 -3.90 -11.76 -14.77
C GLY A 554 -3.27 -13.15 -14.71
N ALA A 555 -1.95 -13.19 -14.87
CA ALA A 555 -1.17 -14.43 -14.92
C ALA A 555 -0.81 -15.00 -13.54
N GLU A 556 -1.15 -14.33 -12.44
CA GLU A 556 -0.84 -14.75 -11.08
C GLU A 556 -1.47 -16.09 -10.68
N ARG A 557 -2.56 -16.49 -11.35
CA ARG A 557 -3.23 -17.78 -11.17
C ARG A 557 -2.90 -18.81 -12.25
N LEU A 558 -2.00 -18.48 -13.20
CA LEU A 558 -1.68 -19.37 -14.30
C LEU A 558 -0.87 -20.59 -13.83
N ASP A 559 -1.44 -21.77 -14.04
CA ASP A 559 -0.74 -23.05 -13.90
C ASP A 559 -0.24 -23.55 -15.25
N TRP A 560 1.07 -23.59 -15.44
CA TRP A 560 1.72 -23.98 -16.69
C TRP A 560 1.54 -25.47 -16.98
N PRO A 561 0.86 -25.83 -18.07
CA PRO A 561 0.40 -27.20 -18.31
C PRO A 561 1.44 -28.16 -18.90
N GLY A 562 2.68 -27.71 -19.13
CA GLY A 562 3.82 -28.53 -19.56
C GLY A 562 3.82 -29.01 -21.02
N ARG A 563 2.74 -28.86 -21.79
CA ARG A 563 2.72 -29.09 -23.24
C ARG A 563 2.41 -27.81 -24.00
N PHE A 564 3.00 -27.69 -25.18
CA PHE A 564 2.86 -26.55 -26.07
C PHE A 564 2.50 -27.01 -27.49
N SER A 565 1.69 -26.22 -28.18
CA SER A 565 1.52 -26.28 -29.64
C SER A 565 1.79 -24.91 -30.25
N VAL A 566 2.45 -24.89 -31.40
CA VAL A 566 2.81 -23.68 -32.15
C VAL A 566 2.09 -23.71 -33.48
N ALA A 567 1.61 -22.56 -33.95
CA ALA A 567 0.86 -22.41 -35.20
C ALA A 567 -0.51 -23.14 -35.25
N HIS A 568 -0.92 -23.83 -34.19
CA HIS A 568 -2.21 -24.51 -34.09
C HIS A 568 -2.63 -24.70 -32.63
N GLY A 569 -3.92 -24.91 -32.40
CA GLY A 569 -4.51 -25.20 -31.10
C GLY A 569 -4.30 -26.65 -30.66
N PRO A 570 -4.74 -27.00 -29.43
CA PRO A 570 -4.47 -28.28 -28.80
C PRO A 570 -5.08 -29.50 -29.50
N GLU A 571 -6.12 -29.32 -30.34
CA GLU A 571 -6.78 -30.45 -31.04
C GLU A 571 -6.05 -30.89 -32.33
N GLY A 572 -4.94 -30.24 -32.68
CA GLY A 572 -4.06 -30.61 -33.79
C GLY A 572 -3.98 -29.57 -34.90
N PRO A 573 -3.36 -29.91 -36.05
CA PRO A 573 -2.94 -28.93 -37.06
C PRO A 573 -4.04 -28.09 -37.73
N ARG A 574 -5.31 -28.49 -37.60
CA ARG A 574 -6.47 -27.74 -38.15
C ARG A 574 -7.18 -26.87 -37.11
N ASP A 575 -6.95 -27.10 -35.82
CA ASP A 575 -7.56 -26.31 -34.76
C ASP A 575 -6.94 -24.92 -34.76
N ARG A 576 -7.71 -23.90 -35.16
CA ARG A 576 -7.29 -22.48 -35.14
C ARG A 576 -5.87 -22.30 -35.69
N ALA A 577 -5.61 -22.91 -36.84
CA ALA A 577 -4.31 -22.88 -37.49
C ALA A 577 -3.90 -21.44 -37.82
N PHE A 578 -2.60 -21.17 -37.75
CA PHE A 578 -2.03 -19.94 -38.28
C PHE A 578 -2.03 -19.99 -39.81
N LEU A 579 -2.65 -19.00 -40.44
CA LEU A 579 -2.86 -18.89 -41.89
C LEU A 579 -1.89 -17.89 -42.55
N GLY A 580 -1.02 -17.27 -41.76
CA GLY A 580 0.11 -16.51 -42.28
C GLY A 580 1.27 -17.42 -42.71
N ARG A 581 2.46 -16.82 -42.84
CA ARG A 581 3.70 -17.55 -43.20
C ARG A 581 4.84 -17.23 -42.24
N ASP A 582 5.81 -18.14 -42.19
CA ASP A 582 7.08 -17.97 -41.49
C ASP A 582 6.95 -17.67 -39.98
N LEU A 583 5.94 -18.25 -39.31
CA LEU A 583 5.80 -18.11 -37.87
C LEU A 583 6.97 -18.79 -37.15
N ALA A 584 7.76 -18.01 -36.43
CA ALA A 584 8.78 -18.48 -35.51
C ALA A 584 8.45 -18.05 -34.08
N VAL A 585 8.74 -18.93 -33.13
CA VAL A 585 8.52 -18.69 -31.71
C VAL A 585 9.79 -19.00 -30.94
N SER A 586 10.26 -18.04 -30.14
CA SER A 586 11.34 -18.23 -29.18
C SER A 586 10.93 -17.72 -27.81
N ALA A 587 11.61 -18.18 -26.76
CA ALA A 587 11.27 -17.84 -25.39
C ALA A 587 12.50 -17.81 -24.48
N THR A 588 12.35 -17.10 -23.37
CA THR A 588 13.28 -17.10 -22.24
C THR A 588 12.52 -16.91 -20.94
N ILE A 589 13.20 -17.20 -19.83
CA ILE A 589 12.79 -16.75 -18.50
C ILE A 589 13.48 -15.44 -18.17
N VAL A 590 12.80 -14.59 -17.40
CA VAL A 590 13.33 -13.34 -16.86
C VAL A 590 13.27 -13.41 -15.34
N ASP A 591 14.28 -12.86 -14.67
CA ASP A 591 14.27 -12.69 -13.21
C ASP A 591 13.31 -11.54 -12.83
N GLY A 592 12.52 -11.75 -11.76
CA GLY A 592 11.45 -10.86 -11.34
C GLY A 592 11.76 -9.92 -10.20
#